data_AF-A0A819DT04-F1
#
_entry.id   AF-A0A819DT04-F1
#
_cell.length_a   1.000
_cell.length_b   1.000
_cell.length_c   1.000
_cell.angle_alpha   90.00
_cell.angle_beta   90.00
_cell.angle_gamma   90.00
#
_symmetry.space_group_name_H-M   'P 1'
#
loop_
_entity.id
_entity.type
_entity.pdbx_description
1 polymer ?
#
loop_
_entity_poly.entity_id
_entity_poly.type
_entity_poly.pdbx_seq_one_letter_code
_entity_poly.pdbx_strand_id
1 'polypeptide(L)'
;MYSQLLKEILLEDEYDEQQKKTLVNFCQDHYAGNNSELKIIDEFEQKYPEPSDIWWYTRECFLYRMVNKALRTQDIEVIMKMGFFIRGLHQHIEQFHSQQIYQRSLIVYRGQGMDQTEFEKIYSNKGGLLAFNSFLSTSIVRDVSSRFARVARDKSLSPNHPSLATIHHNMAYAFNHIHQIRKAIEHAKQAVDIGRRSLSSDHPLVQQYEQDLRELERQV
;
A
#
# COMPACT_ATOMS: atom_id res chain seq x y z
N MET A 1 10.86 3.48 -6.33
CA MET A 1 10.13 3.57 -7.62
C MET A 1 8.67 3.16 -7.44
N TYR A 2 8.33 1.96 -6.95
CA TYR A 2 6.94 1.55 -6.61
C TYR A 2 6.19 2.56 -5.73
N SER A 3 6.82 3.00 -4.64
CA SER A 3 6.21 3.89 -3.65
C SER A 3 5.96 5.30 -4.20
N GLN A 4 6.70 5.70 -5.23
CA GLN A 4 6.57 7.02 -5.85
C GLN A 4 5.37 7.04 -6.79
N LEU A 5 5.26 6.02 -7.66
CA LEU A 5 4.11 5.83 -8.54
C LEU A 5 2.82 5.63 -7.72
N LEU A 6 2.87 4.81 -6.68
CA LEU A 6 1.73 4.61 -5.79
C LEU A 6 1.34 5.89 -5.06
N LYS A 7 2.32 6.71 -4.65
CA LYS A 7 2.07 8.02 -4.04
C LYS A 7 1.41 8.98 -5.04
N GLU A 8 1.95 9.07 -6.25
CA GLU A 8 1.42 9.92 -7.33
C GLU A 8 -0.04 9.53 -7.60
N ILE A 9 -0.32 8.23 -7.73
CA ILE A 9 -1.66 7.72 -7.97
C ILE A 9 -2.62 7.95 -6.80
N LEU A 10 -2.19 7.62 -5.57
CA LEU A 10 -3.10 7.65 -4.42
C LEU A 10 -3.32 9.06 -3.85
N LEU A 11 -2.37 9.98 -4.01
CA LEU A 11 -2.39 11.26 -3.30
C LEU A 11 -2.62 12.47 -4.20
N GLU A 12 -2.40 12.37 -5.52
CA GLU A 12 -2.45 13.53 -6.43
C GLU A 12 -3.80 13.71 -7.15
N ASP A 13 -4.64 12.67 -7.26
CA ASP A 13 -5.99 12.80 -7.84
C ASP A 13 -6.95 13.56 -6.93
N GLU A 14 -7.78 14.48 -7.47
CA GLU A 14 -8.73 15.30 -6.70
C GLU A 14 -9.84 14.51 -5.99
N TYR A 15 -10.44 15.11 -4.95
CA TYR A 15 -11.55 14.49 -4.22
C TYR A 15 -12.78 14.43 -5.14
N ASP A 16 -13.27 13.24 -5.44
CA ASP A 16 -14.44 13.02 -6.27
C ASP A 16 -15.49 12.18 -5.51
N GLU A 17 -16.73 12.67 -5.45
CA GLU A 17 -17.87 11.94 -4.86
C GLU A 17 -18.10 10.60 -5.57
N GLN A 18 -17.75 10.48 -6.85
CA GLN A 18 -17.80 9.22 -7.56
C GLN A 18 -16.76 8.21 -7.03
N GLN A 19 -15.57 8.66 -6.62
CA GLN A 19 -14.57 7.80 -5.99
C GLN A 19 -15.03 7.34 -4.60
N LYS A 20 -15.65 8.23 -3.82
CA LYS A 20 -16.28 7.86 -2.53
C LYS A 20 -17.34 6.78 -2.71
N LYS A 21 -18.23 6.95 -3.68
CA LYS A 21 -19.27 5.95 -3.99
C LYS A 21 -18.70 4.62 -4.45
N THR A 22 -17.63 4.67 -5.26
CA THR A 22 -16.91 3.47 -5.71
C THR A 22 -16.31 2.70 -4.53
N LEU A 23 -15.67 3.41 -3.59
CA LEU A 23 -15.17 2.83 -2.35
C LEU A 23 -16.31 2.21 -1.51
N VAL A 24 -17.42 2.91 -1.33
CA VAL A 24 -18.56 2.43 -0.55
C VAL A 24 -19.11 1.14 -1.13
N ASN A 25 -19.37 1.09 -2.44
CA ASN A 25 -19.85 -0.12 -3.11
C ASN A 25 -18.87 -1.28 -2.94
N PHE A 26 -17.57 -1.01 -3.13
CA PHE A 26 -16.53 -2.03 -2.94
C PHE A 26 -16.51 -2.59 -1.50
N CYS A 27 -16.66 -1.72 -0.49
CA CYS A 27 -16.76 -2.13 0.91
C CYS A 27 -18.04 -2.93 1.18
N GLN A 28 -19.19 -2.51 0.65
CA GLN A 28 -20.46 -3.21 0.81
C GLN A 28 -20.41 -4.62 0.21
N ASP A 29 -19.83 -4.77 -0.98
CA ASP A 29 -19.62 -6.07 -1.62
C ASP A 29 -18.67 -6.96 -0.79
N HIS A 30 -17.58 -6.39 -0.28
CA HIS A 30 -16.60 -7.11 0.54
C HIS A 30 -17.22 -7.66 1.85
N TYR A 31 -18.11 -6.89 2.46
CA TYR A 31 -18.77 -7.21 3.72
C TYR A 31 -20.20 -7.73 3.54
N ALA A 32 -20.54 -8.25 2.36
CA ALA A 32 -21.84 -8.85 2.09
C ALA A 32 -22.16 -9.94 3.15
N GLY A 33 -23.30 -9.77 3.84
CA GLY A 33 -23.73 -10.66 4.93
C GLY A 33 -23.20 -10.30 6.33
N ASN A 34 -22.39 -9.25 6.48
CA ASN A 34 -21.93 -8.74 7.77
C ASN A 34 -22.63 -7.42 8.13
N ASN A 35 -23.82 -7.53 8.74
CA ASN A 35 -24.66 -6.37 9.10
C ASN A 35 -23.97 -5.33 9.99
N SER A 36 -23.04 -5.76 10.86
CA SER A 36 -22.31 -4.83 11.72
C SER A 36 -21.39 -3.92 10.92
N GLU A 37 -20.64 -4.47 9.98
CA GLU A 37 -19.69 -3.70 9.15
C GLU A 37 -20.43 -2.85 8.11
N LEU A 38 -21.51 -3.39 7.52
CA LEU A 38 -22.36 -2.66 6.59
C LEU A 38 -22.92 -1.38 7.21
N LYS A 39 -23.36 -1.43 8.48
CA LYS A 39 -23.80 -0.23 9.20
C LYS A 39 -22.70 0.84 9.33
N ILE A 40 -21.45 0.42 9.53
CA ILE A 40 -20.30 1.36 9.60
C ILE A 40 -20.08 2.02 8.24
N ILE A 41 -20.21 1.25 7.16
CA ILE A 41 -20.02 1.73 5.79
C ILE A 41 -21.14 2.70 5.40
N ASP A 42 -22.39 2.41 5.77
CA ASP A 42 -23.53 3.31 5.54
C ASP A 42 -23.38 4.62 6.34
N GLU A 43 -22.94 4.54 7.60
CA GLU A 43 -22.63 5.74 8.40
C GLU A 43 -21.47 6.55 7.77
N PHE A 44 -20.45 5.89 7.24
CA PHE A 44 -19.33 6.52 6.54
C PHE A 44 -19.82 7.24 5.27
N GLU A 45 -20.66 6.60 4.45
CA GLU A 45 -21.21 7.19 3.24
C GLU A 45 -21.97 8.50 3.54
N GLN A 46 -22.74 8.52 4.62
CA GLN A 46 -23.58 9.66 4.98
C GLN A 46 -22.83 10.81 5.63
N LYS A 47 -21.82 10.51 6.47
CA LYS A 47 -21.20 11.51 7.37
C LYS A 47 -19.81 11.95 6.96
N TYR A 48 -19.08 11.16 6.17
CA TYR A 48 -17.75 11.56 5.71
C TYR A 48 -17.85 12.57 4.55
N PRO A 49 -17.09 13.68 4.52
CA PRO A 49 -16.08 14.10 5.50
C PRO A 49 -16.60 15.11 6.56
N GLU A 50 -16.27 14.89 7.84
CA GLU A 50 -16.47 15.79 8.98
C GLU A 50 -15.13 16.14 9.70
N PRO A 51 -14.99 17.30 10.37
CA PRO A 51 -13.72 17.78 10.95
C PRO A 51 -13.04 16.87 12.02
N SER A 52 -13.68 15.77 12.43
CA SER A 52 -13.13 14.78 13.38
C SER A 52 -12.83 13.42 12.73
N ASP A 53 -12.83 13.34 11.40
CA ASP A 53 -12.78 12.11 10.60
C ASP A 53 -11.65 11.14 10.87
N ILE A 54 -10.61 11.52 11.62
CA ILE A 54 -9.48 10.62 11.84
C ILE A 54 -9.90 9.30 12.53
N TRP A 55 -11.03 9.30 13.24
CA TRP A 55 -11.58 8.08 13.84
C TRP A 55 -12.12 7.07 12.82
N TRP A 56 -12.54 7.49 11.61
CA TRP A 56 -12.93 6.54 10.57
C TRP A 56 -11.78 5.60 10.23
N TYR A 57 -10.54 6.09 10.33
CA TYR A 57 -9.34 5.30 10.11
C TYR A 57 -8.97 4.37 11.27
N THR A 58 -9.66 4.44 12.40
CA THR A 58 -9.51 3.47 13.49
C THR A 58 -10.58 2.38 13.45
N ARG A 59 -11.58 2.49 12.57
CA ARG A 59 -12.60 1.44 12.39
C ARG A 59 -11.99 0.21 11.72
N GLU A 60 -12.32 -0.95 12.28
CA GLU A 60 -11.70 -2.23 11.92
C GLU A 60 -11.93 -2.59 10.44
N CYS A 61 -13.11 -2.27 9.90
CA CYS A 61 -13.50 -2.53 8.51
C CYS A 61 -12.51 -1.99 7.48
N PHE A 62 -11.99 -0.78 7.69
CA PHE A 62 -11.20 -0.10 6.68
C PHE A 62 -9.70 -0.33 6.87
N LEU A 63 -9.10 0.26 7.91
CA LEU A 63 -7.64 0.29 8.03
C LEU A 63 -7.06 -1.09 8.32
N TYR A 64 -7.59 -1.82 9.30
CA TYR A 64 -7.01 -3.10 9.70
C TYR A 64 -7.36 -4.23 8.71
N ARG A 65 -8.63 -4.37 8.35
CA ARG A 65 -9.09 -5.52 7.54
C ARG A 65 -8.81 -5.37 6.06
N MET A 66 -8.89 -4.16 5.51
CA MET A 66 -8.70 -3.93 4.08
C MET A 66 -7.31 -3.37 3.79
N VAL A 67 -6.99 -2.17 4.28
CA VAL A 67 -5.73 -1.49 3.93
C VAL A 67 -4.50 -2.27 4.42
N ASN A 68 -4.42 -2.61 5.70
CA ASN A 68 -3.27 -3.34 6.25
C ASN A 68 -3.13 -4.73 5.64
N LYS A 69 -4.25 -5.43 5.40
CA LYS A 69 -4.23 -6.72 4.70
C LYS A 69 -3.68 -6.54 3.29
N ALA A 70 -4.20 -5.61 2.52
CA ALA A 70 -3.81 -5.36 1.14
C ALA A 70 -2.34 -4.94 1.03
N LEU A 71 -1.86 -4.06 1.92
CA LEU A 71 -0.44 -3.70 2.00
C LEU A 71 0.44 -4.90 2.34
N ARG A 72 0.00 -5.77 3.25
CA ARG A 72 0.73 -6.99 3.64
C ARG A 72 0.75 -8.04 2.53
N THR A 73 -0.34 -8.19 1.80
CA THR A 73 -0.47 -9.14 0.68
C THR A 73 -0.04 -8.55 -0.65
N GLN A 74 0.34 -7.27 -0.68
CA GLN A 74 0.66 -6.52 -1.89
C GLN A 74 -0.48 -6.55 -2.93
N ASP A 75 -1.72 -6.52 -2.45
CA ASP A 75 -2.92 -6.50 -3.29
C ASP A 75 -3.16 -5.08 -3.79
N ILE A 76 -2.61 -4.79 -4.97
CA ILE A 76 -2.63 -3.44 -5.56
C ILE A 76 -4.05 -3.00 -5.91
N GLU A 77 -4.92 -3.90 -6.35
CA GLU A 77 -6.29 -3.57 -6.72
C GLU A 77 -7.06 -3.09 -5.49
N VAL A 78 -6.93 -3.78 -4.35
CA VAL A 78 -7.55 -3.33 -3.10
C VAL A 78 -6.94 -2.02 -2.62
N ILE A 79 -5.60 -1.86 -2.67
CA ILE A 79 -4.94 -0.58 -2.30
C ILE A 79 -5.51 0.58 -3.13
N MET A 80 -5.71 0.35 -4.43
CA MET A 80 -6.24 1.32 -5.37
C MET A 80 -7.71 1.65 -5.12
N LYS A 81 -8.57 0.64 -4.88
CA LYS A 81 -9.97 0.85 -4.49
C LYS A 81 -10.09 1.56 -3.15
N MET A 82 -9.13 1.36 -2.24
CA MET A 82 -9.02 2.07 -0.96
C MET A 82 -8.35 3.45 -1.09
N GLY A 83 -7.97 3.91 -2.28
CA GLY A 83 -7.16 5.10 -2.46
C GLY A 83 -7.78 6.38 -1.91
N PHE A 84 -9.09 6.57 -2.12
CA PHE A 84 -9.85 7.66 -1.53
C PHE A 84 -9.69 7.71 0.01
N PHE A 85 -9.80 6.55 0.66
CA PHE A 85 -9.66 6.42 2.10
C PHE A 85 -8.22 6.70 2.56
N ILE A 86 -7.22 6.17 1.84
CA ILE A 86 -5.80 6.38 2.16
C ILE A 86 -5.42 7.86 2.02
N ARG A 87 -5.93 8.54 1.00
CA ARG A 87 -5.71 9.98 0.78
C ARG A 87 -6.34 10.83 1.87
N GLY A 88 -7.59 10.54 2.22
CA GLY A 88 -8.27 11.17 3.34
C GLY A 88 -7.47 11.04 4.63
N LEU A 89 -6.98 9.84 4.95
CA LEU A 89 -6.14 9.60 6.12
C LEU A 89 -4.89 10.48 6.11
N HIS A 90 -4.20 10.51 4.96
CA HIS A 90 -2.99 11.32 4.79
C HIS A 90 -3.26 12.80 5.04
N GLN A 91 -4.28 13.37 4.40
CA GLN A 91 -4.64 14.79 4.55
C GLN A 91 -4.99 15.15 6.01
N HIS A 92 -5.76 14.30 6.68
CA HIS A 92 -6.09 14.51 8.10
C HIS A 92 -4.84 14.42 8.99
N ILE A 93 -3.95 13.45 8.78
CA ILE A 93 -2.69 13.35 9.54
C ILE A 93 -1.85 14.61 9.34
N GLU A 94 -1.71 15.12 8.12
CA GLU A 94 -0.98 16.36 7.83
C GLU A 94 -1.62 17.56 8.54
N GLN A 95 -2.95 17.67 8.50
CA GLN A 95 -3.68 18.73 9.19
C GLN A 95 -3.46 18.66 10.71
N PHE A 96 -3.63 17.50 11.33
CA PHE A 96 -3.39 17.30 12.76
C PHE A 96 -1.95 17.61 13.16
N HIS A 97 -0.99 17.17 12.34
CA HIS A 97 0.42 17.45 12.55
C HIS A 97 0.71 18.96 12.53
N SER A 98 0.11 19.71 11.59
CA SER A 98 0.27 21.17 11.50
C SER A 98 -0.28 21.93 12.71
N GLN A 99 -1.30 21.38 13.37
CA GLN A 99 -1.93 21.93 14.57
C GLN A 99 -1.22 21.49 15.87
N GLN A 100 -0.32 20.51 15.79
CA GLN A 100 0.32 19.92 16.96
C GLN A 100 1.47 20.80 17.46
N ILE A 101 1.34 21.34 18.67
CA ILE A 101 2.44 22.03 19.35
C ILE A 101 3.39 20.96 19.91
N TYR A 102 4.54 20.76 19.26
CA TYR A 102 5.53 19.75 19.64
C TYR A 102 6.14 20.00 21.02
N GLN A 103 5.94 19.06 21.96
CA GLN A 103 6.64 19.09 23.25
C GLN A 103 7.10 17.72 23.77
N ARG A 104 7.00 16.64 22.98
CA ARG A 104 7.51 15.32 23.41
C ARG A 104 8.30 14.63 22.30
N SER A 105 9.56 14.37 22.60
CA SER A 105 10.42 13.48 21.81
C SER A 105 10.07 12.04 22.14
N LEU A 106 9.73 11.24 21.12
CA LEU A 106 9.54 9.80 21.24
C LEU A 106 10.75 9.08 20.64
N ILE A 107 11.34 8.17 21.41
CA ILE A 107 12.38 7.27 20.89
C ILE A 107 11.69 6.02 20.34
N VAL A 108 11.93 5.73 19.07
CA VAL A 108 11.45 4.55 18.37
C VAL A 108 12.65 3.76 17.82
N TYR A 109 12.48 2.45 17.65
CA TYR A 109 13.52 1.57 17.13
C TYR A 109 13.06 0.91 15.83
N ARG A 110 13.99 0.60 14.92
CA ARG A 110 13.70 -0.21 13.73
C ARG A 110 13.82 -1.69 14.05
N GLY A 111 12.83 -2.48 13.61
CA GLY A 111 12.87 -3.94 13.66
C GLY A 111 13.57 -4.58 12.46
N GLN A 112 14.20 -3.79 11.59
CA GLN A 112 14.90 -4.25 10.39
C GLN A 112 16.21 -3.48 10.25
N GLY A 113 17.24 -4.18 9.75
CA GLY A 113 18.49 -3.54 9.34
C GLY A 113 18.26 -2.49 8.25
N MET A 114 19.22 -1.58 8.10
CA MET A 114 19.22 -0.55 7.07
C MET A 114 20.60 -0.51 6.41
N ASP A 115 20.64 -0.23 5.11
CA ASP A 115 21.90 0.04 4.42
C ASP A 115 22.49 1.38 4.91
N GLN A 116 23.82 1.45 4.97
CA GLN A 116 24.53 2.67 5.35
C GLN A 116 24.15 3.87 4.47
N THR A 117 23.97 3.65 3.16
CA THR A 117 23.59 4.69 2.20
C THR A 117 22.17 5.22 2.42
N GLU A 118 21.24 4.35 2.83
CA GLU A 118 19.87 4.76 3.20
C GLU A 118 19.89 5.55 4.51
N PHE A 119 20.71 5.13 5.48
CA PHE A 119 20.88 5.84 6.75
C PHE A 119 21.40 7.27 6.54
N GLU A 120 22.40 7.44 5.68
CA GLU A 120 22.98 8.75 5.38
C GLU A 120 21.97 9.70 4.73
N LYS A 121 21.12 9.20 3.83
CA LYS A 121 20.01 9.98 3.24
C LYS A 121 19.01 10.45 4.28
N ILE A 122 18.70 9.60 5.27
CA ILE A 122 17.78 9.95 6.36
C ILE A 122 18.42 10.98 7.28
N TYR A 123 19.68 10.76 7.64
CA TYR A 123 20.44 11.63 8.53
C TYR A 123 20.59 13.05 7.97
N SER A 124 20.84 13.18 6.68
CA SER A 124 20.95 14.49 6.00
C SER A 124 19.62 15.21 5.84
N ASN A 125 18.48 14.51 5.89
CA ASN A 125 17.13 15.07 5.77
C ASN A 125 16.48 15.43 7.13
N LYS A 126 17.30 15.87 8.10
CA LYS A 126 16.83 16.21 9.44
C LYS A 126 15.86 17.39 9.40
N GLY A 127 14.63 17.18 9.88
CA GLY A 127 13.56 18.19 9.88
C GLY A 127 12.71 18.22 8.60
N GLY A 128 13.03 17.39 7.59
CA GLY A 128 12.20 17.17 6.41
C GLY A 128 11.29 15.94 6.53
N LEU A 129 10.45 15.73 5.50
CA LEU A 129 9.60 14.54 5.39
C LEU A 129 10.45 13.31 5.09
N LEU A 130 10.23 12.24 5.86
CA LEU A 130 10.98 10.99 5.75
C LEU A 130 10.08 9.88 5.20
N ALA A 131 10.46 9.29 4.07
CA ALA A 131 9.88 8.03 3.60
C ALA A 131 10.92 6.92 3.79
N PHE A 132 10.63 5.93 4.62
CA PHE A 132 11.49 4.77 4.80
C PHE A 132 10.65 3.49 4.74
N ASN A 133 11.06 2.54 3.91
CA ASN A 133 10.31 1.30 3.60
C ASN A 133 10.41 0.23 4.70
N SER A 134 10.38 0.63 5.96
CA SER A 134 10.48 -0.33 7.06
C SER A 134 9.68 0.09 8.27
N PHE A 135 8.90 -0.84 8.77
CA PHE A 135 8.13 -0.68 10.00
C PHE A 135 9.07 -0.31 11.15
N LEU A 136 8.75 0.78 11.83
CA LEU A 136 9.22 0.97 13.20
C LEU A 136 8.72 -0.22 14.01
N SER A 137 9.56 -0.69 14.92
CA SER A 137 9.17 -1.70 15.89
C SER A 137 7.97 -1.18 16.67
N THR A 138 6.95 -2.02 16.83
CA THR A 138 5.84 -1.74 17.74
C THR A 138 6.29 -1.70 19.20
N SER A 139 7.52 -2.14 19.49
CA SER A 139 8.15 -2.05 20.80
C SER A 139 9.17 -0.90 20.85
N ILE A 140 9.07 -0.09 21.92
CA ILE A 140 10.09 0.90 22.29
C ILE A 140 11.29 0.27 23.02
N VAL A 141 11.38 -1.06 23.08
CA VAL A 141 12.53 -1.75 23.69
C VAL A 141 13.56 -2.08 22.61
N ARG A 142 14.78 -1.59 22.80
CA ARG A 142 15.91 -1.78 21.86
C ARG A 142 16.17 -3.25 21.54
N ASP A 143 16.15 -4.11 22.56
CA ASP A 143 16.49 -5.53 22.40
C ASP A 143 15.47 -6.29 21.56
N VAL A 144 14.18 -6.00 21.73
CA VAL A 144 13.09 -6.57 20.92
C VAL A 144 13.33 -6.25 19.45
N SER A 145 13.60 -4.98 19.16
CA SER A 145 13.85 -4.48 17.81
C SER A 145 15.14 -5.06 17.21
N SER A 146 16.19 -5.20 18.02
CA SER A 146 17.46 -5.79 17.60
C SER A 146 17.34 -7.25 17.21
N ARG A 147 16.47 -8.02 17.88
CA ARG A 147 16.18 -9.42 17.52
C ARG A 147 15.50 -9.50 16.15
N PHE A 148 14.46 -8.70 15.92
CA PHE A 148 13.79 -8.65 14.60
C PHE A 148 14.76 -8.26 13.48
N ALA A 149 15.63 -7.28 13.73
CA ALA A 149 16.56 -6.79 12.71
C ALA A 149 17.58 -7.84 12.27
N ARG A 150 18.01 -8.72 13.19
CA ARG A 150 18.91 -9.84 12.87
C ARG A 150 18.21 -10.87 11.99
N VAL A 151 17.00 -11.29 12.35
CA VAL A 151 16.23 -12.30 11.59
C VAL A 151 15.93 -11.86 10.16
N ALA A 152 15.67 -10.56 9.95
CA ALA A 152 15.36 -10.03 8.62
C ALA A 152 16.54 -10.10 7.63
N ARG A 153 17.79 -10.02 8.13
CA ARG A 153 19.00 -10.00 7.28
C ARG A 153 19.24 -11.31 6.54
N ASP A 154 18.73 -12.42 7.07
CA ASP A 154 18.91 -13.77 6.53
C ASP A 154 17.92 -14.12 5.41
N LYS A 155 16.99 -13.20 5.07
CA LYS A 155 15.90 -13.43 4.10
C LYS A 155 16.03 -12.64 2.80
N SER A 156 17.25 -12.31 2.39
CA SER A 156 17.48 -11.68 1.08
C SER A 156 16.92 -12.57 -0.03
N LEU A 157 15.96 -12.03 -0.78
CA LEU A 157 15.24 -12.75 -1.83
C LEU A 157 16.19 -12.96 -3.02
N SER A 158 16.39 -14.21 -3.41
CA SER A 158 17.15 -14.57 -4.62
C SER A 158 16.61 -13.82 -5.86
N PRO A 159 17.43 -13.52 -6.88
CA PRO A 159 16.98 -12.87 -8.12
C PRO A 159 15.84 -13.60 -8.87
N ASN A 160 15.60 -14.87 -8.56
CA ASN A 160 14.47 -15.66 -9.10
C ASN A 160 13.34 -15.84 -8.08
N HIS A 161 13.26 -15.01 -7.04
CA HIS A 161 12.24 -15.17 -6.03
C HIS A 161 10.85 -14.80 -6.59
N PRO A 162 9.81 -15.64 -6.40
CA PRO A 162 8.47 -15.42 -6.94
C PRO A 162 7.85 -14.05 -6.62
N SER A 163 8.22 -13.43 -5.49
CA SER A 163 7.77 -12.09 -5.13
C SER A 163 8.18 -11.00 -6.13
N LEU A 164 9.26 -11.20 -6.90
CA LEU A 164 9.63 -10.28 -7.97
C LEU A 164 8.58 -10.27 -9.07
N ALA A 165 7.97 -11.41 -9.39
CA ALA A 165 6.86 -11.47 -10.35
C ALA A 165 5.65 -10.65 -9.86
N THR A 166 5.29 -10.78 -8.57
CA THR A 166 4.23 -9.97 -7.95
C THR A 166 4.53 -8.48 -7.99
N ILE A 167 5.79 -8.07 -7.78
CA ILE A 167 6.18 -6.66 -7.87
C ILE A 167 5.95 -6.12 -9.29
N HIS A 168 6.40 -6.84 -10.32
CA HIS A 168 6.20 -6.43 -11.71
C HIS A 168 4.72 -6.42 -12.11
N HIS A 169 3.93 -7.37 -11.63
CA HIS A 169 2.48 -7.39 -11.85
C HIS A 169 1.80 -6.17 -11.24
N ASN A 170 2.15 -5.82 -10.01
CA ASN A 170 1.63 -4.62 -9.34
C ASN A 170 2.01 -3.33 -10.08
N MET A 171 3.21 -3.28 -10.67
CA MET A 171 3.63 -2.14 -11.50
C MET A 171 2.80 -2.06 -12.79
N ALA A 172 2.48 -3.19 -13.41
CA ALA A 172 1.64 -3.23 -14.60
C ALA A 172 0.25 -2.63 -14.31
N TYR A 173 -0.36 -3.05 -13.20
CA TYR A 173 -1.66 -2.54 -12.77
C TYR A 173 -1.61 -1.03 -12.49
N ALA A 174 -0.61 -0.57 -11.73
CA ALA A 174 -0.45 0.85 -11.40
C ALA A 174 -0.27 1.72 -12.65
N PHE A 175 0.58 1.30 -13.60
CA PHE A 175 0.76 2.05 -14.85
C PHE A 175 -0.48 2.04 -15.75
N ASN A 176 -1.24 0.95 -15.75
CA ASN A 176 -2.50 0.88 -16.48
C ASN A 176 -3.50 1.88 -15.91
N HIS A 177 -3.57 2.00 -14.58
CA HIS A 177 -4.47 2.93 -13.90
C HIS A 177 -4.24 4.39 -14.30
N ILE A 178 -2.99 4.80 -14.52
CA ILE A 178 -2.65 6.14 -15.02
C ILE A 178 -2.53 6.22 -16.54
N HIS A 179 -3.17 5.30 -17.25
CA HIS A 179 -3.23 5.24 -18.72
C HIS A 179 -1.85 5.20 -19.41
N GLN A 180 -0.79 4.79 -18.70
CA GLN A 180 0.54 4.55 -19.28
C GLN A 180 0.65 3.11 -19.81
N ILE A 181 -0.21 2.76 -20.76
CA ILE A 181 -0.42 1.38 -21.26
C ILE A 181 0.88 0.70 -21.73
N ARG A 182 1.78 1.45 -22.38
CA ARG A 182 3.07 0.89 -22.83
C ARG A 182 3.95 0.40 -21.67
N LYS A 183 4.04 1.18 -20.58
CA LYS A 183 4.78 0.77 -19.38
C LYS A 183 4.06 -0.35 -18.64
N ALA A 184 2.73 -0.32 -18.63
CA ALA A 184 1.92 -1.39 -18.05
C ALA A 184 2.24 -2.75 -18.71
N ILE A 185 2.27 -2.79 -20.05
CA ILE A 185 2.62 -3.99 -20.83
C ILE A 185 4.06 -4.45 -20.55
N GLU A 186 5.03 -3.54 -20.48
CA GLU A 186 6.43 -3.88 -20.16
C GLU A 186 6.54 -4.60 -18.81
N HIS A 187 5.90 -4.06 -17.78
CA HIS A 187 5.90 -4.66 -16.46
C HIS A 187 5.08 -5.97 -16.39
N ALA A 188 3.97 -6.08 -17.12
CA ALA A 188 3.19 -7.32 -17.19
C ALA A 188 4.00 -8.46 -17.84
N LYS A 189 4.78 -8.17 -18.89
CA LYS A 189 5.70 -9.15 -19.51
C LYS A 189 6.76 -9.64 -18.52
N GLN A 190 7.37 -8.73 -17.77
CA GLN A 190 8.35 -9.09 -16.74
C GLN A 190 7.73 -9.96 -15.64
N ALA A 191 6.49 -9.70 -15.23
CA ALA A 191 5.77 -10.51 -14.26
C ALA A 191 5.56 -11.96 -14.75
N VAL A 192 5.11 -12.14 -15.99
CA VAL A 192 4.94 -13.46 -16.62
C VAL A 192 6.27 -14.18 -16.73
N ASP A 193 7.32 -13.52 -17.22
CA ASP A 193 8.63 -14.12 -17.42
C ASP A 193 9.26 -14.61 -16.10
N ILE A 194 9.20 -13.79 -15.05
CA ILE A 194 9.72 -14.17 -13.72
C ILE A 194 8.83 -15.25 -13.11
N GLY A 195 7.51 -15.14 -13.24
CA GLY A 195 6.56 -16.13 -12.75
C GLY A 195 6.83 -17.52 -13.34
N ARG A 196 7.00 -17.63 -14.66
CA ARG A 196 7.33 -18.89 -15.35
C ARG A 196 8.67 -19.49 -14.94
N ARG A 197 9.66 -18.66 -14.57
CA ARG A 197 10.99 -19.12 -14.13
C ARG A 197 11.03 -19.54 -12.66
N SER A 198 10.13 -19.00 -11.84
CA SER A 198 10.18 -19.13 -10.37
C SER A 198 9.05 -20.00 -9.79
N LEU A 199 7.98 -20.23 -10.54
CA LEU A 199 6.81 -21.02 -10.18
C LEU A 199 6.56 -22.12 -11.22
N SER A 200 5.83 -23.17 -10.85
CA SER A 200 5.39 -24.20 -11.80
C SER A 200 4.49 -23.59 -12.89
N SER A 201 4.50 -24.14 -14.11
CA SER A 201 3.68 -23.65 -15.24
C SER A 201 2.18 -23.61 -14.93
N ASP A 202 1.69 -24.52 -14.09
CA ASP A 202 0.27 -24.62 -13.71
C ASP A 202 -0.07 -23.75 -12.48
N HIS A 203 0.85 -22.91 -12.03
CA HIS A 203 0.63 -22.08 -10.85
C HIS A 203 -0.43 -21.00 -11.15
N PRO A 204 -1.49 -20.85 -10.34
CA PRO A 204 -2.58 -19.90 -10.60
C PRO A 204 -2.13 -18.46 -10.85
N LEU A 205 -1.11 -17.99 -10.12
CA LEU A 205 -0.54 -16.65 -10.34
C LEU A 205 0.04 -16.44 -11.74
N VAL A 206 0.66 -17.46 -12.35
CA VAL A 206 1.20 -17.34 -13.71
C VAL A 206 0.06 -17.19 -14.70
N GLN A 207 -1.03 -17.95 -14.53
CA GLN A 207 -2.23 -17.83 -15.37
C GLN A 207 -2.86 -16.45 -15.25
N GLN A 208 -2.94 -15.91 -14.03
CA GLN A 208 -3.44 -14.55 -13.78
C GLN A 208 -2.58 -13.50 -14.50
N TYR A 209 -1.26 -13.54 -14.33
CA TYR A 209 -0.37 -12.56 -14.98
C TYR A 209 -0.48 -12.60 -16.51
N GLU A 210 -0.65 -13.79 -17.09
CA GLU A 210 -0.85 -13.94 -18.53
C GLU A 210 -2.21 -13.42 -19.00
N GLN A 211 -3.27 -13.60 -18.20
CA GLN A 211 -4.57 -13.01 -18.50
C GLN A 211 -4.50 -11.49 -18.49
N ASP A 212 -3.91 -10.91 -17.45
CA ASP A 212 -3.82 -9.47 -17.29
C ASP A 212 -2.95 -8.84 -18.41
N LEU A 213 -1.87 -9.52 -18.82
CA LEU A 213 -1.09 -9.11 -19.98
C LEU A 213 -1.92 -9.09 -21.26
N ARG A 214 -2.74 -10.12 -21.52
CA ARG A 214 -3.62 -10.18 -22.69
C ARG A 214 -4.66 -9.06 -22.68
N GLU A 215 -5.19 -8.73 -21.51
CA GLU A 215 -6.14 -7.63 -21.37
C GLU A 215 -5.49 -6.27 -21.64
N LEU A 216 -4.26 -6.05 -21.17
CA LEU A 216 -3.49 -4.83 -21.47
C LEU A 216 -3.12 -4.71 -22.95
N GLU A 217 -2.70 -5.80 -23.59
CA GLU A 217 -2.35 -5.81 -25.01
C GLU A 217 -3.54 -5.53 -25.94
N ARG A 218 -4.79 -5.78 -25.49
CA ARG A 218 -6.01 -5.43 -26.22
C ARG A 218 -6.36 -3.94 -26.19
N GLN A 219 -5.72 -3.16 -25.31
CA GLN A 219 -5.96 -1.72 -25.17
C GLN A 219 -5.10 -0.86 -26.10
N VAL A 220 -4.25 -1.49 -26.94
CA VAL A 220 -3.34 -0.85 -27.91
C VAL A 220 -3.77 -1.18 -29.33
#